data_AF-A0A497GQI3-F1
#
_entry.id   AF-A0A497GQI3-F1
#
_cell.length_a   1.000
_cell.length_b   1.000
_cell.length_c   1.000
_cell.angle_alpha   90.00
_cell.angle_beta   90.00
_cell.angle_gamma   90.00
#
_symmetry.space_group_name_H-M   'P 1'
#
loop_
_entity.id
_entity.type
_entity.pdbx_description
1 polymer ?
#
loop_
_entity_poly.entity_id
_entity_poly.type
_entity_poly.pdbx_seq_one_letter_code
_entity_poly.pdbx_strand_id
1 'polypeptide(L)'
;MFKRKHKIAELEAHVKQLSEYVERFRQERDLLAKRLEMLEWRLKALIKVYFPSRFHSNLKAEDCIAILSEELQHVTEALAKVKIMPSSEGSGRVESRSERDHVYERLERLNDELKEALKHALLGYCTVNSLAKVLSIRPHRARSLLSSLVDLGWLDALKVKPLRRGEVFDIYFPSPYGLVACDKLLNASWTFAQAQHLKELKQFISDEELIDMAKERLKHAHEHVVSVKDDSTRCLIRYSEGSHKADLLIDGRYVECESLANDLEQTLRMCRALHEAQGEVIVIVPSTHAIRMMLQRLCLASWRLGHSLKVRISHVNELSHLEAMRKFIILRPPKQTRG
;
A
#
# COMPACT_ATOMS: atom_id res chain seq x y z
N MET A 1 57.43 -5.05 -37.21
CA MET A 1 56.75 -5.97 -36.26
C MET A 1 55.75 -5.30 -35.31
N PHE A 2 55.98 -4.07 -34.82
CA PHE A 2 55.13 -3.42 -33.80
C PHE A 2 53.68 -3.12 -34.22
N LYS A 3 53.44 -2.66 -35.47
CA LYS A 3 52.07 -2.39 -35.96
C LYS A 3 51.15 -3.62 -35.98
N ARG A 4 51.71 -4.82 -36.18
CA ARG A 4 50.95 -6.09 -36.18
C ARG A 4 50.52 -6.49 -34.78
N LYS A 5 51.39 -6.33 -33.77
CA LYS A 5 51.07 -6.62 -32.37
C LYS A 5 49.99 -5.68 -31.82
N HIS A 6 50.01 -4.40 -32.19
CA HIS A 6 49.01 -3.45 -31.74
C HIS A 6 47.61 -3.76 -32.31
N LYS A 7 47.55 -4.13 -33.59
CA LYS A 7 46.30 -4.53 -34.25
C LYS A 7 45.72 -5.84 -33.70
N ILE A 8 46.59 -6.75 -33.25
CA ILE A 8 46.16 -7.99 -32.57
C ILE A 8 45.54 -7.65 -31.19
N ALA A 9 46.19 -6.80 -30.39
CA ALA A 9 45.67 -6.41 -29.08
C ALA A 9 44.33 -5.65 -29.17
N GLU A 10 44.17 -4.81 -30.19
CA GLU A 10 42.91 -4.09 -30.46
C GLU A 10 41.78 -5.03 -30.86
N LEU A 11 42.07 -6.03 -31.70
CA LEU A 11 41.12 -7.09 -32.05
C LEU A 11 40.75 -7.97 -30.85
N GLU A 12 41.71 -8.31 -29.99
CA GLU A 12 41.46 -9.05 -28.74
C GLU A 12 40.55 -8.28 -27.78
N ALA A 13 40.76 -6.96 -27.65
CA ALA A 13 39.90 -6.09 -26.85
C ALA A 13 38.46 -6.02 -27.41
N HIS A 14 38.30 -5.94 -28.73
CA HIS A 14 36.98 -5.96 -29.37
C HIS A 14 36.29 -7.32 -29.23
N VAL A 15 37.01 -8.44 -29.37
CA VAL A 15 36.47 -9.78 -29.12
C VAL A 15 35.97 -9.90 -27.68
N LYS A 16 36.74 -9.37 -26.70
CA LYS A 16 36.34 -9.37 -25.30
C LYS A 16 35.07 -8.53 -25.07
N GLN A 17 35.01 -7.31 -25.60
CA GLN A 17 33.82 -6.46 -25.50
C GLN A 17 32.59 -7.13 -26.14
N LEU A 18 32.72 -7.70 -27.33
CA LEU A 18 31.62 -8.41 -28.00
C LEU A 18 31.16 -9.63 -27.18
N SER A 19 32.08 -10.36 -26.55
CA SER A 19 31.72 -11.49 -25.69
C SER A 19 30.93 -11.05 -24.45
N GLU A 20 31.30 -9.92 -23.84
CA GLU A 20 30.57 -9.37 -22.69
C GLU A 20 29.17 -8.87 -23.10
N TYR A 21 29.03 -8.26 -24.29
CA TYR A 21 27.73 -7.86 -24.81
C TYR A 21 26.83 -9.08 -25.07
N VAL A 22 27.35 -10.12 -25.72
CA VAL A 22 26.60 -11.35 -25.99
C VAL A 22 26.12 -11.98 -24.68
N GLU A 23 26.96 -11.99 -23.65
CA GLU A 23 26.59 -12.56 -22.36
C GLU A 23 25.51 -11.72 -21.64
N ARG A 24 25.59 -10.39 -21.68
CA ARG A 24 24.53 -9.52 -21.17
C ARG A 24 23.21 -9.73 -21.91
N PHE A 25 23.24 -9.83 -23.23
CA PHE A 25 22.04 -10.10 -24.03
C PHE A 25 21.42 -11.46 -23.68
N ARG A 26 22.22 -12.49 -23.42
CA ARG A 26 21.72 -13.79 -22.94
C ARG A 26 21.05 -13.68 -21.59
N GLN A 27 21.66 -12.96 -20.64
CA GLN A 27 21.09 -12.74 -19.31
C GLN A 27 19.76 -11.99 -19.38
N GLU A 28 19.67 -10.93 -20.18
CA GLU A 28 18.42 -10.18 -20.37
C GLU A 28 17.34 -11.03 -21.04
N ARG A 29 17.70 -11.79 -22.08
CA ARG A 29 16.78 -12.73 -22.74
C ARG A 29 16.23 -13.76 -21.75
N ASP A 30 17.09 -14.34 -20.91
CA ASP A 30 16.68 -15.36 -19.93
C ASP A 30 15.81 -14.76 -18.82
N LEU A 31 16.07 -13.52 -18.42
CA LEU A 31 15.24 -12.78 -17.48
C LEU A 31 13.86 -12.47 -18.08
N LEU A 32 13.81 -12.05 -19.35
CA LEU A 32 12.57 -11.81 -20.07
C LEU A 32 11.77 -13.10 -20.27
N ALA A 33 12.42 -14.22 -20.59
CA ALA A 33 11.79 -15.52 -20.72
C ALA A 33 11.11 -15.96 -19.41
N LYS A 34 11.80 -15.79 -18.26
CA LYS A 34 11.22 -16.08 -16.93
C LYS A 34 10.02 -15.18 -16.60
N ARG A 35 10.09 -13.89 -16.96
CA ARG A 35 8.96 -12.96 -16.76
C ARG A 35 7.77 -13.35 -17.63
N LEU A 36 8.01 -13.74 -18.88
CA LEU A 36 6.98 -14.21 -19.79
C LEU A 36 6.30 -15.47 -19.24
N GLU A 37 7.08 -16.45 -18.78
CA GLU A 37 6.56 -17.69 -18.18
C GLU A 37 5.69 -17.41 -16.95
N MET A 38 6.09 -16.47 -16.08
CA MET A 38 5.29 -16.06 -14.94
C MET A 38 3.97 -15.39 -15.37
N LEU A 39 4.01 -14.53 -16.39
CA LEU A 39 2.81 -13.87 -16.92
C LEU A 39 1.87 -14.89 -17.57
N GLU A 40 2.39 -15.83 -18.35
CA GLU A 40 1.64 -16.94 -18.92
C GLU A 40 0.94 -17.76 -17.84
N TRP A 41 1.66 -18.08 -16.76
CA TRP A 41 1.09 -18.81 -15.64
C TRP A 41 -0.06 -18.04 -14.97
N ARG A 42 0.09 -16.73 -14.76
CA ARG A 42 -0.96 -15.87 -14.19
C ARG A 42 -2.18 -15.77 -15.12
N LEU A 43 -1.97 -15.60 -16.42
CA LEU A 43 -3.02 -15.52 -17.42
C LEU A 43 -3.80 -16.84 -17.52
N LYS A 44 -3.09 -17.98 -17.52
CA LYS A 44 -3.70 -19.31 -17.42
C LYS A 44 -4.55 -19.48 -16.17
N ALA A 45 -4.08 -18.99 -15.02
CA ALA A 45 -4.84 -19.06 -13.78
C ALA A 45 -6.15 -18.23 -13.86
N LEU A 46 -6.11 -17.04 -14.45
CA LEU A 46 -7.30 -16.22 -14.66
C LEU A 46 -8.32 -16.94 -15.56
N ILE A 47 -7.88 -17.50 -16.69
CA ILE A 47 -8.77 -18.24 -17.60
C ILE A 47 -9.34 -19.47 -16.90
N LYS A 48 -8.53 -20.22 -16.15
CA LYS A 48 -8.99 -21.40 -15.41
C LYS A 48 -10.09 -21.07 -14.39
N VAL A 49 -10.02 -19.89 -13.76
CA VAL A 49 -10.98 -19.46 -12.74
C VAL A 49 -12.27 -18.91 -13.36
N TYR A 50 -12.14 -18.01 -14.33
CA TYR A 50 -13.28 -17.25 -14.87
C TYR A 50 -13.90 -17.87 -16.12
N PHE A 51 -13.11 -18.60 -16.91
CA PHE A 51 -13.52 -19.20 -18.19
C PHE A 51 -13.07 -20.67 -18.29
N PRO A 52 -13.47 -21.54 -17.33
CA PRO A 52 -12.95 -22.91 -17.23
C PRO A 52 -13.22 -23.75 -18.49
N SER A 53 -14.28 -23.44 -19.25
CA SER A 53 -14.61 -24.12 -20.52
C SER A 53 -13.65 -23.80 -21.66
N ARG A 54 -12.91 -22.69 -21.60
CA ARG A 54 -11.91 -22.30 -22.61
C ARG A 54 -10.47 -22.61 -22.19
N PHE A 55 -10.28 -23.13 -20.98
CA PHE A 55 -8.96 -23.44 -20.45
C PHE A 55 -8.39 -24.75 -21.02
N HIS A 56 -7.15 -24.68 -21.52
CA HIS A 56 -6.36 -25.85 -21.91
C HIS A 56 -4.92 -25.67 -21.43
N SER A 57 -4.22 -26.75 -21.09
CA SER A 57 -2.87 -26.69 -20.48
C SER A 57 -1.82 -25.99 -21.38
N ASN A 58 -2.04 -26.04 -22.69
CA ASN A 58 -1.07 -25.61 -23.70
C ASN A 58 -1.26 -24.18 -24.21
N LEU A 59 -2.12 -23.38 -23.58
CA LEU A 59 -2.33 -21.98 -23.97
C LEU A 59 -1.02 -21.17 -23.85
N LYS A 60 -0.72 -20.31 -24.82
CA LYS A 60 0.37 -19.31 -24.70
C LYS A 60 -0.16 -17.99 -24.17
N ALA A 61 0.73 -17.05 -23.84
CA ALA A 61 0.33 -15.70 -23.40
C ALA A 61 -0.65 -15.05 -24.39
N GLU A 62 -0.35 -15.15 -25.68
CA GLU A 62 -1.14 -14.57 -26.77
C GLU A 62 -2.55 -15.17 -26.82
N ASP A 63 -2.67 -16.50 -26.74
CA ASP A 63 -3.96 -17.19 -26.71
C ASP A 63 -4.77 -16.78 -25.48
N CYS A 64 -4.11 -16.63 -24.33
CA CYS A 64 -4.78 -16.22 -23.11
C CYS A 64 -5.33 -14.79 -23.22
N ILE A 65 -4.55 -13.88 -23.80
CA ILE A 65 -4.96 -12.50 -24.04
C ILE A 65 -6.11 -12.45 -25.05
N ALA A 66 -6.07 -13.28 -26.10
CA ALA A 66 -7.14 -13.38 -27.09
C ALA A 66 -8.46 -13.83 -26.44
N ILE A 67 -8.44 -14.89 -25.63
CA ILE A 67 -9.62 -15.38 -24.89
C ILE A 67 -10.18 -14.27 -23.99
N LEU A 68 -9.33 -13.61 -23.21
CA LEU A 68 -9.77 -12.52 -22.34
C LEU A 68 -10.34 -11.33 -23.14
N SER A 69 -9.77 -11.04 -24.30
CA SER A 69 -10.24 -9.95 -25.17
C SER A 69 -11.57 -10.28 -25.83
N GLU A 70 -11.77 -11.52 -26.29
CA GLU A 70 -13.05 -11.99 -26.84
C GLU A 70 -14.16 -11.95 -25.79
N GLU A 71 -13.88 -12.37 -24.56
CA GLU A 71 -14.85 -12.33 -23.47
C GLU A 71 -15.15 -10.89 -23.03
N LEU A 72 -14.14 -10.01 -23.00
CA LEU A 72 -14.35 -8.58 -22.81
C LEU A 72 -15.21 -7.98 -23.95
N GLN A 73 -14.99 -8.41 -25.19
CA GLN A 73 -15.78 -7.97 -26.33
C GLN A 73 -17.23 -8.48 -26.25
N HIS A 74 -17.45 -9.74 -25.87
CA HIS A 74 -18.78 -10.31 -25.65
C HIS A 74 -19.52 -9.62 -24.51
N VAL A 75 -18.83 -9.30 -23.41
CA VAL A 75 -19.39 -8.48 -22.33
C VAL A 75 -19.74 -7.10 -22.84
N THR A 76 -18.87 -6.48 -23.64
CA THR A 76 -19.11 -5.17 -24.25
C THR A 76 -20.33 -5.18 -25.19
N GLU A 77 -20.51 -6.23 -25.98
CA GLU A 77 -21.65 -6.40 -26.88
C GLU A 77 -22.95 -6.73 -26.13
N ALA A 78 -22.88 -7.54 -25.07
CA ALA A 78 -24.02 -7.80 -24.19
C ALA A 78 -24.48 -6.52 -23.49
N LEU A 79 -23.53 -5.70 -23.01
CA LEU A 79 -23.80 -4.38 -22.44
C LEU A 79 -24.33 -3.39 -23.49
N ALA A 80 -23.86 -3.47 -24.74
CA ALA A 80 -24.37 -2.65 -25.84
C ALA A 80 -25.83 -2.99 -26.19
N LYS A 81 -26.23 -4.27 -26.14
CA LYS A 81 -27.63 -4.69 -26.35
C LYS A 81 -28.55 -4.22 -25.23
N VAL A 82 -28.06 -4.16 -23.98
CA VAL A 82 -28.80 -3.58 -22.84
C VAL A 82 -28.96 -2.05 -22.99
N LYS A 83 -28.09 -1.40 -23.76
CA LYS A 83 -28.04 0.05 -23.99
C LYS A 83 -29.00 0.59 -25.06
N ILE A 84 -29.81 -0.26 -25.72
CA ILE A 84 -30.71 0.13 -26.84
C ILE A 84 -32.08 0.67 -26.36
N MET A 85 -32.40 0.67 -25.06
CA MET A 85 -33.50 1.51 -24.56
C MET A 85 -33.05 2.99 -24.48
N PRO A 86 -33.77 3.94 -25.07
CA PRO A 86 -33.19 5.23 -25.41
C PRO A 86 -33.27 6.25 -24.27
N SER A 87 -32.14 6.87 -23.93
CA SER A 87 -32.02 8.33 -23.92
C SER A 87 -30.55 8.81 -23.86
N SER A 88 -30.18 9.48 -24.97
CA SER A 88 -29.28 10.63 -25.16
C SER A 88 -27.92 10.72 -24.46
N GLU A 89 -26.88 10.58 -25.30
CA GLU A 89 -25.62 11.35 -25.40
C GLU A 89 -24.68 11.51 -24.19
N GLY A 90 -23.43 11.03 -24.36
CA GLY A 90 -22.29 11.46 -23.53
C GLY A 90 -21.16 10.44 -23.41
N SER A 91 -20.25 10.47 -24.39
CA SER A 91 -19.00 9.71 -24.52
C SER A 91 -18.14 9.56 -23.24
N GLY A 92 -17.68 8.32 -22.98
CA GLY A 92 -16.29 8.03 -22.55
C GLY A 92 -15.90 7.98 -21.07
N ARG A 93 -16.82 8.12 -20.09
CA ARG A 93 -16.45 8.24 -18.65
C ARG A 93 -17.32 7.44 -17.65
N VAL A 94 -18.15 6.51 -18.11
CA VAL A 94 -19.41 6.18 -17.40
C VAL A 94 -19.33 5.00 -16.40
N GLU A 95 -18.43 4.03 -16.54
CA GLU A 95 -18.46 2.84 -15.65
C GLU A 95 -18.01 3.14 -14.20
N SER A 96 -16.98 3.96 -13.99
CA SER A 96 -16.58 4.35 -12.63
C SER A 96 -17.50 5.38 -11.98
N ARG A 97 -18.29 6.11 -12.77
CA ARG A 97 -19.32 7.04 -12.26
C ARG A 97 -20.51 6.27 -11.68
N SER A 98 -21.00 5.23 -12.36
CA SER A 98 -22.16 4.45 -11.89
C SER A 98 -21.94 3.84 -10.49
N GLU A 99 -20.77 3.23 -10.24
CA GLU A 99 -20.46 2.66 -8.92
C GLU A 99 -20.24 3.74 -7.85
N ARG A 100 -19.55 4.84 -8.19
CA ARG A 100 -19.33 5.96 -7.26
C ARG A 100 -20.65 6.66 -6.91
N ASP A 101 -21.50 6.88 -7.89
CA ASP A 101 -22.81 7.50 -7.72
C ASP A 101 -23.69 6.63 -6.82
N HIS A 102 -23.66 5.30 -7.00
CA HIS A 102 -24.33 4.37 -6.10
C HIS A 102 -23.79 4.43 -4.66
N VAL A 103 -22.47 4.48 -4.49
CA VAL A 103 -21.85 4.66 -3.17
C VAL A 103 -22.26 6.00 -2.56
N TYR A 104 -22.32 7.06 -3.35
CA TYR A 104 -22.73 8.40 -2.90
C TYR A 104 -24.20 8.46 -2.50
N GLU A 105 -25.09 7.78 -3.22
CA GLU A 105 -26.49 7.63 -2.82
C GLU A 105 -26.64 6.84 -1.52
N ARG A 106 -25.90 5.75 -1.37
CA ARG A 106 -25.86 4.97 -0.11
C ARG A 106 -25.34 5.81 1.04
N LEU A 107 -24.32 6.64 0.78
CA LEU A 107 -23.77 7.56 1.77
C LEU A 107 -24.81 8.60 2.19
N GLU A 108 -25.59 9.15 1.25
CA GLU A 108 -26.62 10.13 1.60
C GLU A 108 -27.71 9.59 2.51
N ARG A 109 -28.01 8.29 2.41
CA ARG A 109 -28.99 7.60 3.25
C ARG A 109 -28.50 7.34 4.68
N LEU A 110 -27.22 7.54 4.97
CA LEU A 110 -26.73 7.49 6.35
C LEU A 110 -27.32 8.64 7.16
N ASN A 111 -27.63 8.37 8.43
CA ASN A 111 -27.96 9.45 9.36
C ASN A 111 -26.72 10.32 9.65
N ASP A 112 -26.97 11.55 10.11
CA ASP A 112 -25.90 12.54 10.31
C ASP A 112 -24.88 12.09 11.36
N GLU A 113 -25.32 11.39 12.40
CA GLU A 113 -24.42 10.84 13.43
C GLU A 113 -23.42 9.83 12.85
N LEU A 114 -23.87 8.93 11.97
CA LEU A 114 -23.01 7.95 11.30
C LEU A 114 -22.11 8.62 10.26
N LYS A 115 -22.61 9.62 9.52
CA LYS A 115 -21.80 10.43 8.60
C LYS A 115 -20.65 11.11 9.34
N GLU A 116 -20.93 11.75 10.47
CA GLU A 116 -19.91 12.45 11.26
C GLU A 116 -18.93 11.46 11.92
N ALA A 117 -19.43 10.33 12.45
CA ALA A 117 -18.57 9.27 12.96
C ALA A 117 -17.65 8.69 11.87
N LEU A 118 -18.16 8.48 10.66
CA LEU A 118 -17.38 8.01 9.51
C LEU A 118 -16.31 9.03 9.13
N LYS A 119 -16.66 10.31 9.05
CA LYS A 119 -15.72 11.40 8.78
C LYS A 119 -14.55 11.41 9.77
N HIS A 120 -14.83 11.35 11.07
CA HIS A 120 -13.79 11.28 12.09
C HIS A 120 -12.99 9.97 12.03
N ALA A 121 -13.63 8.84 11.78
CA ALA A 121 -12.92 7.57 11.63
C ALA A 121 -11.91 7.63 10.47
N LEU A 122 -12.30 8.19 9.31
CA LEU A 122 -11.42 8.40 8.15
C LEU A 122 -10.23 9.33 8.48
N LEU A 123 -10.45 10.32 9.33
CA LEU A 123 -9.43 11.26 9.82
C LEU A 123 -8.60 10.71 11.00
N GLY A 124 -8.52 9.40 11.20
CA GLY A 124 -7.60 8.80 12.19
C GLY A 124 -8.12 8.72 13.62
N TYR A 125 -9.39 9.03 13.88
CA TYR A 125 -10.07 8.70 15.14
C TYR A 125 -10.55 7.23 15.12
N CYS A 126 -9.64 6.32 14.75
CA CYS A 126 -9.87 4.94 14.33
C CYS A 126 -10.03 3.90 15.45
N THR A 127 -10.21 4.33 16.71
CA THR A 127 -10.44 3.45 17.87
C THR A 127 -11.66 3.93 18.65
N VAL A 128 -12.28 3.04 19.44
CA VAL A 128 -13.40 3.41 20.32
C VAL A 128 -13.05 4.59 21.21
N ASN A 129 -11.85 4.57 21.82
CA ASN A 129 -11.41 5.63 22.73
C ASN A 129 -11.17 6.95 22.01
N SER A 130 -10.55 6.93 20.83
CA SER A 130 -10.31 8.16 20.07
C SER A 130 -11.59 8.79 19.54
N LEU A 131 -12.54 7.97 19.07
CA LEU A 131 -13.81 8.47 18.57
C LEU A 131 -14.69 9.01 19.70
N ALA A 132 -14.76 8.28 20.81
CA ALA A 132 -15.48 8.72 22.02
C ALA A 132 -14.97 10.08 22.49
N LYS A 133 -13.65 10.28 22.49
CA LYS A 133 -13.02 11.54 22.90
C LYS A 133 -13.35 12.69 21.95
N VAL A 134 -13.28 12.50 20.63
CA VAL A 134 -13.48 13.62 19.68
C VAL A 134 -14.94 14.05 19.59
N LEU A 135 -15.87 13.08 19.66
CA LEU A 135 -17.31 13.35 19.63
C LEU A 135 -17.89 13.67 21.01
N SER A 136 -17.09 13.63 22.07
CA SER A 136 -17.54 13.80 23.47
C SER A 136 -18.71 12.87 23.86
N ILE A 137 -18.66 11.62 23.38
CA ILE A 137 -19.67 10.59 23.63
C ILE A 137 -19.13 9.48 24.52
N ARG A 138 -20.03 8.67 25.10
CA ARG A 138 -19.65 7.51 25.92
C ARG A 138 -19.00 6.41 25.06
N PRO A 139 -18.02 5.63 25.58
CA PRO A 139 -17.34 4.57 24.83
C PRO A 139 -18.27 3.52 24.20
N HIS A 140 -19.36 3.14 24.87
CA HIS A 140 -20.32 2.18 24.32
C HIS A 140 -21.04 2.74 23.09
N ARG A 141 -21.32 4.05 23.05
CA ARG A 141 -21.94 4.71 21.90
C ARG A 141 -20.97 4.78 20.74
N ALA A 142 -19.70 5.16 20.99
CA ALA A 142 -18.66 5.14 19.97
C ALA A 142 -18.46 3.73 19.37
N ARG A 143 -18.47 2.69 20.21
CA ARG A 143 -18.42 1.29 19.76
C ARG A 143 -19.61 0.93 18.88
N SER A 144 -20.82 1.32 19.28
CA SER A 144 -22.04 1.08 18.50
C SER A 144 -21.98 1.76 17.13
N LEU A 145 -21.58 3.03 17.05
CA LEU A 145 -21.41 3.75 15.78
C LEU A 145 -20.38 3.08 14.87
N LEU A 146 -19.20 2.72 15.40
CA LEU A 146 -18.16 2.05 14.63
C LEU A 146 -18.60 0.67 14.15
N SER A 147 -19.32 -0.09 14.98
CA SER A 147 -19.85 -1.41 14.60
C SER A 147 -20.88 -1.27 13.49
N SER A 148 -21.81 -0.32 13.58
CA SER A 148 -22.77 -0.04 12.51
C SER A 148 -22.10 0.37 11.20
N LEU A 149 -21.02 1.16 11.25
CA LEU A 149 -20.26 1.52 10.05
C LEU A 149 -19.54 0.31 9.42
N VAL A 150 -19.12 -0.67 10.22
CA VAL A 150 -18.60 -1.95 9.74
C VAL A 150 -19.70 -2.79 9.12
N ASP A 151 -20.84 -2.95 9.80
CA ASP A 151 -21.97 -3.75 9.32
C ASP A 151 -22.56 -3.22 8.00
N LEU A 152 -22.55 -1.89 7.84
CA LEU A 152 -22.98 -1.23 6.61
C LEU A 152 -21.91 -1.25 5.49
N GLY A 153 -20.71 -1.74 5.79
CA GLY A 153 -19.62 -1.93 4.84
C GLY A 153 -18.80 -0.67 4.54
N TRP A 154 -18.83 0.36 5.39
CA TRP A 154 -18.03 1.58 5.22
C TRP A 154 -16.62 1.46 5.83
N LEU A 155 -16.51 0.68 6.90
CA LEU A 155 -15.25 0.42 7.59
C LEU A 155 -15.01 -1.08 7.65
N ASP A 156 -13.73 -1.46 7.73
CA ASP A 156 -13.28 -2.76 8.17
C ASP A 156 -12.54 -2.60 9.51
N ALA A 157 -12.37 -3.68 10.26
CA ALA A 157 -11.64 -3.68 11.52
C ALA A 157 -10.62 -4.80 11.59
N LEU A 158 -9.41 -4.49 12.09
CA LEU A 158 -8.40 -5.47 12.45
C LEU A 158 -8.03 -5.33 13.93
N LYS A 159 -7.71 -6.48 14.55
CA LYS A 159 -7.20 -6.53 15.92
C LYS A 159 -5.74 -6.15 15.92
N VAL A 160 -5.37 -5.22 16.80
CA VAL A 160 -3.98 -4.81 17.02
C VAL A 160 -3.59 -5.17 18.44
N LYS A 161 -2.52 -5.95 18.56
CA LYS A 161 -1.98 -6.45 19.82
C LYS A 161 -0.69 -5.70 20.17
N PRO A 162 -0.64 -4.91 21.25
CA PRO A 162 0.62 -4.41 21.80
C PRO A 162 1.55 -5.56 22.19
N LEU A 163 2.85 -5.43 21.87
CA LEU A 163 3.87 -6.42 22.27
C LEU A 163 4.42 -6.19 23.67
N ARG A 164 4.24 -4.99 24.23
CA ARG A 164 4.38 -4.72 25.67
C ARG A 164 2.99 -4.80 26.32
N ARG A 165 2.93 -5.01 27.64
CA ARG A 165 1.68 -5.12 28.42
C ARG A 165 0.60 -4.17 27.88
N GLY A 166 -0.55 -4.72 27.48
CA GLY A 166 -1.66 -3.97 26.92
C GLY A 166 -2.73 -4.90 26.36
N GLU A 167 -3.97 -4.43 26.38
CA GLU A 167 -5.09 -5.17 25.82
C GLU A 167 -5.09 -5.09 24.29
N VAL A 168 -5.62 -6.13 23.65
CA VAL A 168 -5.88 -6.13 22.21
C VAL A 168 -7.02 -5.15 21.94
N PHE A 169 -6.86 -4.30 20.93
CA PHE A 169 -7.86 -3.31 20.54
C PHE A 169 -8.14 -3.35 19.04
N ASP A 170 -9.30 -2.84 18.65
CA ASP A 170 -9.69 -2.72 17.24
C ASP A 170 -9.20 -1.41 16.65
N ILE A 171 -8.64 -1.51 15.44
CA ILE A 171 -8.42 -0.36 14.56
C ILE A 171 -9.37 -0.48 13.39
N TYR A 172 -10.20 0.55 13.22
CA TYR A 172 -11.16 0.67 12.13
C TYR A 172 -10.54 1.46 10.98
N PHE A 173 -10.57 0.93 9.77
CA PHE A 173 -9.98 1.54 8.57
C PHE A 173 -10.99 1.49 7.41
N PRO A 174 -10.86 2.33 6.37
CA PRO A 174 -11.84 2.36 5.30
C PRO A 174 -11.88 1.04 4.53
N SER A 175 -13.09 0.55 4.29
CA SER A 175 -13.36 -0.47 3.29
C SER A 175 -13.22 0.13 1.88
N PRO A 176 -13.35 -0.65 0.78
CA PRO A 176 -13.43 -0.09 -0.56
C PRO A 176 -14.52 0.99 -0.72
N TYR A 177 -15.70 0.80 -0.10
CA TYR A 177 -16.75 1.83 -0.11
C TYR A 177 -16.39 3.03 0.78
N GLY A 178 -15.71 2.81 1.91
CA GLY A 178 -15.20 3.89 2.76
C GLY A 178 -14.17 4.78 2.06
N LEU A 179 -13.30 4.19 1.23
CA LEU A 179 -12.34 4.94 0.42
C LEU A 179 -13.05 5.85 -0.59
N VAL A 180 -14.10 5.36 -1.25
CA VAL A 180 -14.90 6.17 -2.18
C VAL A 180 -15.72 7.23 -1.44
N ALA A 181 -16.31 6.90 -0.28
CA ALA A 181 -17.04 7.85 0.54
C ALA A 181 -16.18 9.03 1.00
N CYS A 182 -14.88 8.81 1.22
CA CYS A 182 -13.93 9.85 1.59
C CYS A 182 -13.90 10.99 0.56
N ASP A 183 -13.91 10.67 -0.73
CA ASP A 183 -13.88 11.67 -1.80
C ASP A 183 -15.07 12.65 -1.67
N LYS A 184 -16.25 12.15 -1.27
CA LYS A 184 -17.44 12.97 -1.08
C LYS A 184 -17.50 13.67 0.28
N LEU A 185 -17.14 12.99 1.36
CA LEU A 185 -17.23 13.54 2.73
C LEU A 185 -16.14 14.57 3.04
N LEU A 186 -14.93 14.35 2.51
CA LEU A 186 -13.74 15.13 2.83
C LEU A 186 -13.22 15.92 1.64
N ASN A 187 -13.88 15.83 0.47
CA ASN A 187 -13.50 16.49 -0.78
C ASN A 187 -12.05 16.19 -1.19
N ALA A 188 -11.58 14.98 -0.87
CA ALA A 188 -10.21 14.56 -1.01
C ALA A 188 -10.09 13.03 -0.93
N SER A 189 -9.06 12.48 -1.59
CA SER A 189 -8.68 11.09 -1.38
C SER A 189 -8.27 10.87 0.08
N TRP A 190 -8.48 9.66 0.59
CA TRP A 190 -8.27 9.35 2.01
C TRP A 190 -6.86 9.69 2.54
N THR A 191 -5.82 9.36 1.78
CA THR A 191 -4.45 9.66 2.19
C THR A 191 -4.18 11.17 2.21
N PHE A 192 -4.68 11.90 1.21
CA PHE A 192 -4.56 13.35 1.16
C PHE A 192 -5.34 14.04 2.28
N ALA A 193 -6.57 13.57 2.56
CA ALA A 193 -7.41 14.10 3.63
C ALA A 193 -6.73 13.97 5.00
N GLN A 194 -6.03 12.86 5.27
CA GLN A 194 -5.27 12.69 6.50
C GLN A 194 -4.08 13.66 6.60
N ALA A 195 -3.31 13.83 5.53
CA ALA A 195 -2.21 14.78 5.49
C ALA A 195 -2.70 16.23 5.68
N GLN A 196 -3.80 16.59 5.02
CA GLN A 196 -4.43 17.90 5.15
C GLN A 196 -4.94 18.14 6.58
N HIS A 197 -5.57 17.14 7.19
CA HIS A 197 -6.02 17.23 8.57
C HIS A 197 -4.87 17.41 9.57
N LEU A 198 -3.72 16.76 9.34
CA LEU A 198 -2.53 17.02 10.16
C LEU A 198 -2.03 18.46 10.03
N LYS A 199 -2.13 19.08 8.84
CA LYS A 199 -1.80 20.50 8.64
C LYS A 199 -2.74 21.40 9.42
N GLU A 200 -4.04 21.13 9.38
CA GLU A 200 -5.07 21.86 10.16
C GLU A 200 -4.79 21.78 11.67
N LEU A 201 -4.38 20.61 12.14
CA LEU A 201 -4.00 20.39 13.55
C LEU A 201 -2.62 20.99 13.91
N LYS A 202 -1.88 21.57 12.97
CA LYS A 202 -0.49 22.03 13.13
C LYS A 202 0.44 20.92 13.64
N GLN A 203 0.21 19.70 13.17
CA GLN A 203 0.97 18.49 13.52
C GLN A 203 1.64 17.84 12.32
N PHE A 204 1.56 18.47 11.15
CA PHE A 204 2.25 18.04 9.95
C PHE A 204 3.71 18.47 9.98
N ILE A 205 4.60 17.57 9.59
CA ILE A 205 6.04 17.80 9.34
C ILE A 205 6.32 17.20 7.98
N SER A 206 7.08 17.89 7.12
CA SER A 206 7.43 17.36 5.80
C SER A 206 8.33 16.12 5.93
N ASP A 207 8.38 15.27 4.89
CA ASP A 207 9.26 14.09 4.91
C ASP A 207 10.72 14.50 5.14
N GLU A 208 11.19 15.53 4.42
CA GLU A 208 12.58 16.00 4.54
C GLU A 208 12.93 16.45 5.97
N GLU A 209 12.04 17.21 6.61
CA GLU A 209 12.24 17.69 7.99
C GLU A 209 12.13 16.54 8.99
N LEU A 210 11.18 15.62 8.80
CA LEU A 210 10.99 14.46 9.67
C LEU A 210 12.21 13.53 9.64
N ILE A 211 12.82 13.34 8.48
CA ILE A 211 14.07 12.57 8.29
C ILE A 211 15.21 13.21 9.06
N ASP A 212 15.40 14.53 8.91
CA ASP A 212 16.51 15.24 9.55
C ASP A 212 16.35 15.23 11.08
N MET A 213 15.13 15.47 11.59
CA MET A 213 14.82 15.39 13.02
C MET A 213 15.03 13.98 13.58
N ALA A 214 14.60 12.94 12.86
CA ALA A 214 14.76 11.56 13.27
C ALA A 214 16.24 11.14 13.32
N LYS A 215 17.00 11.49 12.28
CA LYS A 215 18.45 11.27 12.21
C LYS A 215 19.16 11.94 13.38
N GLU A 216 18.87 13.22 13.63
CA GLU A 216 19.50 14.00 14.69
C GLU A 216 19.23 13.42 16.09
N ARG A 217 18.01 12.92 16.33
CA ARG A 217 17.67 12.28 17.61
C ARG A 217 18.33 10.92 17.80
N LEU A 218 18.46 10.14 16.74
CA LEU A 218 18.97 8.76 16.83
C LEU A 218 20.50 8.68 16.74
N LYS A 219 21.20 9.70 16.21
CA LYS A 219 22.67 9.68 16.08
C LYS A 219 23.43 9.51 17.39
N HIS A 220 22.83 9.87 18.51
CA HIS A 220 23.44 9.74 19.84
C HIS A 220 23.17 8.39 20.52
N ALA A 221 22.19 7.64 20.02
CA ALA A 221 21.77 6.36 20.60
C ALA A 221 22.21 5.14 19.75
N HIS A 222 22.70 5.38 18.53
CA HIS A 222 23.03 4.36 17.55
C HIS A 222 24.39 4.63 16.92
N GLU A 223 25.17 3.58 16.66
CA GLU A 223 26.52 3.70 16.10
C GLU A 223 26.50 4.07 14.62
N HIS A 224 25.50 3.56 13.88
CA HIS A 224 25.38 3.76 12.45
C HIS A 224 24.00 4.28 12.08
N VAL A 225 23.92 5.58 11.80
CA VAL A 225 22.71 6.24 11.29
C VAL A 225 23.03 6.86 9.93
N VAL A 226 22.41 6.33 8.88
CA VAL A 226 22.56 6.80 7.51
C VAL A 226 21.20 7.22 6.98
N SER A 227 21.09 8.42 6.43
CA SER A 227 19.88 8.83 5.72
C SER A 227 19.97 8.58 4.23
N VAL A 228 18.83 8.51 3.56
CA VAL A 228 18.72 8.44 2.11
C VAL A 228 19.38 9.63 1.41
N LYS A 229 19.46 10.79 2.10
CA LYS A 229 20.15 12.00 1.62
C LYS A 229 21.68 11.82 1.67
N ASP A 230 22.18 11.09 2.67
CA ASP A 230 23.62 10.84 2.82
C ASP A 230 24.09 9.76 1.84
N ASP A 231 23.38 8.63 1.79
CA ASP A 231 23.71 7.50 0.91
C ASP A 231 22.45 6.70 0.55
N SER A 232 21.87 7.03 -0.60
CA SER A 232 20.69 6.35 -1.11
C SER A 232 20.93 4.89 -1.53
N THR A 233 22.18 4.47 -1.71
CA THR A 233 22.51 3.08 -2.08
C THR A 233 22.45 2.15 -0.88
N ARG A 234 22.92 2.62 0.29
CA ARG A 234 22.81 1.89 1.56
C ARG A 234 21.37 1.76 2.03
N CYS A 235 20.52 2.73 1.67
CA CYS A 235 19.10 2.71 2.01
C CYS A 235 18.24 1.93 1.01
N LEU A 236 18.84 1.34 -0.04
CA LEU A 236 18.11 0.59 -1.06
C LEU A 236 17.73 -0.80 -0.54
N ILE A 237 16.43 -1.06 -0.50
CA ILE A 237 15.83 -2.37 -0.26
C ILE A 237 15.47 -3.00 -1.61
N ARG A 238 15.91 -4.22 -1.86
CA ARG A 238 15.44 -5.06 -2.97
C ARG A 238 14.50 -6.12 -2.41
N TYR A 239 13.31 -6.23 -2.98
CA TYR A 239 12.27 -7.18 -2.57
C TYR A 239 11.63 -7.83 -3.80
N SER A 240 10.77 -8.82 -3.58
CA SER A 240 10.24 -9.71 -4.62
C SER A 240 9.61 -9.00 -5.82
N GLU A 241 8.96 -7.85 -5.61
CA GLU A 241 8.25 -7.09 -6.64
C GLU A 241 8.96 -5.79 -7.06
N GLY A 242 10.16 -5.51 -6.57
CA GLY A 242 10.93 -4.35 -7.00
C GLY A 242 11.95 -3.84 -6.00
N SER A 243 12.07 -2.52 -5.94
CA SER A 243 12.98 -1.84 -5.01
C SER A 243 12.30 -0.68 -4.30
N HIS A 244 12.70 -0.44 -3.07
CA HIS A 244 12.26 0.68 -2.23
C HIS A 244 13.48 1.34 -1.62
N LYS A 245 13.47 2.66 -1.45
CA LYS A 245 14.54 3.36 -0.73
C LYS A 245 13.97 3.77 0.63
N ALA A 246 14.49 3.20 1.70
CA ALA A 246 14.11 3.64 3.02
C ALA A 246 14.70 5.01 3.33
N ASP A 247 14.03 5.76 4.20
CA ASP A 247 14.50 7.08 4.57
C ASP A 247 15.77 7.03 5.44
N LEU A 248 15.85 6.04 6.32
CA LEU A 248 16.97 5.83 7.23
C LEU A 248 17.38 4.36 7.28
N LEU A 249 18.70 4.13 7.40
CA LEU A 249 19.30 2.87 7.80
C LEU A 249 19.99 3.06 9.15
N ILE A 250 19.55 2.30 10.15
CA ILE A 250 19.98 2.45 11.55
C ILE A 250 20.42 1.09 12.09
N ASP A 251 21.71 0.95 12.35
CA ASP A 251 22.33 -0.31 12.83
C ASP A 251 21.85 -1.55 12.05
N GLY A 252 21.79 -1.42 10.72
CA GLY A 252 21.35 -2.49 9.81
C GLY A 252 19.83 -2.64 9.68
N ARG A 253 19.03 -1.73 10.24
CA ARG A 253 17.57 -1.76 10.18
C ARG A 253 17.03 -0.60 9.37
N TYR A 254 16.13 -0.89 8.43
CA TYR A 254 15.46 0.09 7.61
C TYR A 254 14.31 0.74 8.37
N VAL A 255 14.23 2.07 8.31
CA VAL A 255 13.26 2.89 9.02
C VAL A 255 12.69 3.93 8.07
N GLU A 256 11.36 4.10 8.12
CA GLU A 256 10.60 5.03 7.29
C GLU A 256 10.14 6.23 8.12
N CYS A 257 10.26 7.42 7.56
CA CYS A 257 9.79 8.67 8.14
C CYS A 257 8.53 9.11 7.37
N GLU A 258 7.36 8.80 7.90
CA GLU A 258 6.10 9.01 7.17
C GLU A 258 5.36 10.27 7.66
N SER A 259 5.32 11.31 6.81
CA SER A 259 4.51 12.51 7.03
C SER A 259 3.00 12.31 6.82
N LEU A 260 2.60 11.14 6.30
CA LEU A 260 1.28 10.80 5.76
C LEU A 260 0.97 11.45 4.40
N ALA A 261 1.92 12.14 3.78
CA ALA A 261 1.76 12.69 2.43
C ALA A 261 1.74 11.59 1.34
N ASN A 262 2.32 10.42 1.63
CA ASN A 262 2.36 9.32 0.69
C ASN A 262 0.96 8.80 0.36
N ASP A 263 0.80 8.37 -0.89
CA ASP A 263 -0.39 7.65 -1.33
C ASP A 263 -0.43 6.21 -0.79
N LEU A 264 -1.55 5.54 -1.06
CA LEU A 264 -1.79 4.20 -0.56
C LEU A 264 -0.85 3.16 -1.19
N GLU A 265 -0.50 3.34 -2.46
CA GLU A 265 0.39 2.41 -3.19
C GLU A 265 1.83 2.52 -2.69
N GLN A 266 2.30 3.74 -2.42
CA GLN A 266 3.56 4.00 -1.73
C GLN A 266 3.58 3.30 -0.36
N THR A 267 2.51 3.45 0.43
CA THR A 267 2.40 2.78 1.73
C THR A 267 2.46 1.25 1.60
N LEU A 268 1.80 0.67 0.60
CA LEU A 268 1.82 -0.78 0.34
C LEU A 268 3.21 -1.28 -0.06
N ARG A 269 3.90 -0.55 -0.95
CA ARG A 269 5.28 -0.87 -1.37
C ARG A 269 6.24 -0.80 -0.19
N MET A 270 6.15 0.26 0.61
CA MET A 270 6.92 0.45 1.84
C MET A 270 6.70 -0.73 2.81
N CYS A 271 5.45 -1.08 3.11
CA CYS A 271 5.14 -2.20 4.01
C CYS A 271 5.74 -3.52 3.53
N ARG A 272 5.62 -3.81 2.24
CA ARG A 272 6.13 -5.04 1.65
C ARG A 272 7.65 -5.09 1.69
N ALA A 273 8.32 -4.01 1.28
CA ALA A 273 9.78 -3.92 1.27
C ALA A 273 10.36 -4.12 2.67
N LEU A 274 9.85 -3.41 3.68
CA LEU A 274 10.34 -3.57 5.05
C LEU A 274 10.00 -4.95 5.63
N HIS A 275 8.82 -5.48 5.35
CA HIS A 275 8.46 -6.80 5.83
C HIS A 275 9.35 -7.91 5.26
N GLU A 276 9.62 -7.90 3.95
CA GLU A 276 10.50 -8.89 3.31
C GLU A 276 11.96 -8.75 3.75
N ALA A 277 12.45 -7.52 3.93
CA ALA A 277 13.85 -7.28 4.29
C ALA A 277 14.19 -7.63 5.74
N GLN A 278 13.28 -7.35 6.68
CA GLN A 278 13.58 -7.43 8.13
C GLN A 278 12.44 -7.97 9.00
N GLY A 279 11.31 -8.39 8.41
CA GLY A 279 10.19 -9.00 9.13
C GLY A 279 9.38 -8.06 10.04
N GLU A 280 9.74 -6.78 10.11
CA GLU A 280 9.11 -5.74 10.95
C GLU A 280 9.06 -4.40 10.18
N VAL A 281 7.91 -3.75 10.16
CA VAL A 281 7.76 -2.40 9.60
C VAL A 281 8.09 -1.38 10.70
N ILE A 282 9.13 -0.57 10.51
CA ILE A 282 9.55 0.45 11.48
C ILE A 282 9.25 1.82 10.90
N VAL A 283 8.39 2.59 11.57
CA VAL A 283 7.91 3.89 11.08
C VAL A 283 8.06 4.96 12.16
N ILE A 284 8.55 6.12 11.76
CA ILE A 284 8.58 7.35 12.54
C ILE A 284 7.56 8.30 11.92
N VAL A 285 6.72 8.90 12.76
CA VAL A 285 5.65 9.81 12.32
C VAL A 285 5.75 11.15 13.05
N PRO A 286 5.09 12.23 12.59
CA PRO A 286 5.26 13.54 13.21
C PRO A 286 4.59 13.68 14.58
N SER A 287 3.46 13.00 14.83
CA SER A 287 2.66 13.20 16.05
C SER A 287 1.95 11.95 16.56
N THR A 288 1.42 12.01 17.78
CA THR A 288 0.53 10.96 18.33
C THR A 288 -0.74 10.76 17.50
N HIS A 289 -1.26 11.81 16.83
CA HIS A 289 -2.38 11.65 15.92
C HIS A 289 -1.96 10.92 14.63
N ALA A 290 -0.78 11.26 14.10
CA ALA A 290 -0.21 10.56 12.96
C ALA A 290 0.06 9.07 13.25
N ILE A 291 0.41 8.68 14.49
CA ILE A 291 0.49 7.25 14.88
C ILE A 291 -0.82 6.53 14.60
N ARG A 292 -1.97 7.14 14.94
CA ARG A 292 -3.29 6.51 14.77
C ARG A 292 -3.65 6.36 13.29
N MET A 293 -3.44 7.42 12.51
CA MET A 293 -3.65 7.39 11.06
C MET A 293 -2.71 6.38 10.37
N MET A 294 -1.44 6.32 10.79
CA MET A 294 -0.50 5.37 10.22
C MET A 294 -0.86 3.93 10.57
N LEU A 295 -1.23 3.65 11.82
CA LEU A 295 -1.74 2.33 12.20
C LEU A 295 -2.99 1.94 11.39
N GLN A 296 -3.86 2.89 11.08
CA GLN A 296 -5.01 2.68 10.20
C GLN A 296 -4.58 2.28 8.78
N ARG A 297 -3.59 2.99 8.20
CA ARG A 297 -3.00 2.64 6.89
C ARG A 297 -2.32 1.27 6.90
N LEU A 298 -1.57 0.95 7.97
CA LEU A 298 -0.92 -0.35 8.14
C LEU A 298 -1.94 -1.50 8.31
N CYS A 299 -3.11 -1.25 8.91
CA CYS A 299 -4.19 -2.23 8.96
C CYS A 299 -4.75 -2.51 7.57
N LEU A 300 -5.00 -1.47 6.77
CA LEU A 300 -5.41 -1.63 5.38
C LEU A 300 -4.33 -2.36 4.56
N ALA A 301 -3.05 -2.01 4.76
CA ALA A 301 -1.94 -2.69 4.11
C ALA A 301 -1.88 -4.19 4.47
N SER A 302 -1.98 -4.53 5.75
CA SER A 302 -2.07 -5.93 6.21
C SER A 302 -3.27 -6.66 5.60
N TRP A 303 -4.42 -5.98 5.47
CA TRP A 303 -5.61 -6.54 4.84
C TRP A 303 -5.40 -6.84 3.36
N ARG A 304 -4.79 -5.91 2.60
CA ARG A 304 -4.51 -6.06 1.16
C ARG A 304 -3.40 -7.06 0.86
N LEU A 305 -2.33 -7.05 1.65
CA LEU A 305 -1.20 -7.98 1.49
C LEU A 305 -1.55 -9.41 1.95
N GLY A 306 -2.58 -9.56 2.78
CA GLY A 306 -3.11 -10.86 3.17
C GLY A 306 -2.32 -11.57 4.26
N HIS A 307 -1.47 -10.87 5.01
CA HIS A 307 -0.70 -11.41 6.14
C HIS A 307 -0.63 -10.43 7.31
N SER A 308 -0.30 -10.95 8.49
CA SER A 308 -0.10 -10.13 9.70
C SER A 308 1.18 -9.29 9.60
N LEU A 309 1.19 -8.12 10.23
CA LEU A 309 2.35 -7.22 10.25
C LEU A 309 2.87 -7.03 11.67
N LYS A 310 4.18 -7.21 11.87
CA LYS A 310 4.88 -6.68 13.06
C LYS A 310 5.25 -5.24 12.77
N VAL A 311 4.86 -4.35 13.68
CA VAL A 311 5.00 -2.90 13.51
C VAL A 311 5.72 -2.31 14.71
N ARG A 312 6.69 -1.46 14.44
CA ARG A 312 7.32 -0.59 15.41
C ARG A 312 7.06 0.85 15.00
N ILE A 313 6.43 1.62 15.87
CA ILE A 313 6.04 2.99 15.56
C ILE A 313 6.28 3.93 16.74
N SER A 314 6.78 5.11 16.45
CA SER A 314 6.92 6.21 17.41
C SER A 314 6.71 7.52 16.68
N HIS A 315 6.31 8.57 17.40
CA HIS A 315 6.43 9.90 16.84
C HIS A 315 7.80 10.49 17.16
N VAL A 316 8.28 11.40 16.31
CA VAL A 316 9.65 11.92 16.36
C VAL A 316 10.00 12.55 17.72
N ASN A 317 9.05 13.22 18.37
CA ASN A 317 9.30 13.83 19.69
C ASN A 317 9.49 12.84 20.85
N GLU A 318 9.00 11.60 20.73
CA GLU A 318 9.19 10.51 21.70
C GLU A 318 10.39 9.61 21.35
N LEU A 319 11.06 9.89 20.23
CA LEU A 319 12.15 9.08 19.72
C LEU A 319 13.42 9.27 20.56
N SER A 320 13.89 8.18 21.16
CA SER A 320 15.14 8.12 21.94
C SER A 320 16.08 7.05 21.42
N HIS A 321 15.56 5.84 21.21
CA HIS A 321 16.25 4.72 20.58
C HIS A 321 15.22 3.82 19.91
N LEU A 322 15.61 3.03 18.91
CA LEU A 322 14.67 2.17 18.20
C LEU A 322 13.99 1.16 19.14
N GLU A 323 14.67 0.64 20.16
CA GLU A 323 14.13 -0.42 21.04
C GLU A 323 13.03 0.12 21.96
N ALA A 324 12.99 1.44 22.21
CA ALA A 324 11.96 2.09 23.01
C ALA A 324 10.63 2.21 22.29
N MET A 325 10.65 2.27 20.95
CA MET A 325 9.46 2.50 20.13
C MET A 325 8.34 1.49 20.45
N ARG A 326 7.09 1.93 20.26
CA ARG A 326 5.91 1.11 20.54
C ARG A 326 5.86 -0.02 19.53
N LYS A 327 5.69 -1.25 20.02
CA LYS A 327 5.65 -2.46 19.20
C LYS A 327 4.24 -3.04 19.19
N PHE A 328 3.76 -3.37 18.00
CA PHE A 328 2.44 -3.93 17.76
C PHE A 328 2.51 -5.13 16.81
N ILE A 329 1.54 -6.02 16.92
CA ILE A 329 1.19 -6.99 15.88
C ILE A 329 -0.20 -6.63 15.38
N ILE A 330 -0.31 -6.36 14.08
CA ILE A 330 -1.58 -6.27 13.38
C ILE A 330 -1.99 -7.69 12.98
N LEU A 331 -3.07 -8.18 13.55
CA LEU A 331 -3.54 -9.55 13.38
C LEU A 331 -4.52 -9.62 12.21
N ARG A 332 -4.10 -10.28 11.14
CA ARG A 332 -5.02 -10.67 10.07
C ARG A 332 -5.66 -12.02 10.46
N PRO A 333 -7.01 -12.15 10.45
CA PRO A 333 -7.64 -13.44 10.60
C PRO A 333 -7.18 -14.38 9.46
N PRO A 334 -6.94 -15.67 9.73
CA PRO A 334 -6.68 -16.63 8.65
C PRO A 334 -7.84 -16.58 7.64
N LYS A 335 -7.53 -16.69 6.34
CA LYS A 335 -8.56 -16.85 5.31
C LYS A 335 -9.46 -18.00 5.77
N GLN A 336 -10.74 -17.74 6.02
CA GLN A 336 -11.72 -18.81 6.19
C GLN A 336 -11.71 -19.60 4.88
N THR A 337 -11.04 -20.74 4.88
CA THR A 337 -11.33 -21.82 3.94
C THR A 337 -12.76 -22.22 4.24
N ARG A 338 -13.72 -21.68 3.48
CA ARG A 338 -15.08 -22.21 3.50
C ARG A 338 -14.95 -23.68 3.09
N GLY A 339 -15.25 -24.57 4.04
CA GLY A 339 -15.33 -26.01 3.83
C GLY A 339 -16.59 -26.39 3.08
#